data_AF-A0ABD3PHF5-F1
#
_entry.id   AF-A0ABD3PHF5-F1
#
_cell.length_a   1.000
_cell.length_b   1.000
_cell.length_c   1.000
_cell.angle_alpha   90.00
_cell.angle_beta   90.00
_cell.angle_gamma   90.00
#
_symmetry.space_group_name_H-M   'P 1'
#
loop_
_entity.id
_entity.type
_entity.pdbx_description
1 polymer ?
#
loop_
_entity_poly.entity_id
_entity_poly.type
_entity_poly.pdbx_seq_one_letter_code
_entity_poly.pdbx_strand_id
1 'polypeptide(L)'
;MAHRAVVSCCATALFFALVTLCKCPNAESFLFRGGMTNLFPKQGLRDKDPLRPYESRFHSNLRLQSQVKNSMSLSQSRSTKNTDLMPITSSSDQTSTFYQSLLQRFQGDFDNYKQVVQDRQHGLTPAEGGGHEHIHCTLVPCPLLVSLEHISQMSLDTEQWVLAAFYLNGNPGQIFRFRMYRLIPPQVTEMNMSTEESEITVRLKLHTLCPELDQHLRTCSEQPCTWWNEAYNMWLLRNCPDIDMNSAFQLDLWKRFQSEGLQQLAYPLEGCDVLWSNEWNPSNHSYLYEDDNGTSTDIIVPEKAYHATMEAGPNGVIVDSISMIPGKRILIKDELSLWKDYFWINDRGFDPDARSDEKQEGEHEIEDSRGMPYVYGNRRGIPYKLERVTSMNATKTVCSSVCDYDGSETLLALQREVVNNDLRWTLGEKYRTADVYQQKLNELELS
;
A
#
# COMPACT_ATOMS: atom_id res chain seq x y z
N MET A 1 -3.79 -48.75 -17.37
CA MET A 1 -2.32 -48.70 -17.38
C MET A 1 -1.87 -47.89 -18.58
N ALA A 2 -1.41 -46.65 -18.33
CA ALA A 2 -0.46 -45.86 -19.13
C ALA A 2 -0.73 -44.37 -18.83
N HIS A 3 -0.16 -43.89 -17.71
CA HIS A 3 -0.03 -42.46 -17.44
C HIS A 3 0.94 -41.87 -18.46
N ARG A 4 0.48 -40.93 -19.29
CA ARG A 4 1.36 -39.99 -19.98
C ARG A 4 1.42 -38.72 -19.15
N ALA A 5 2.52 -38.55 -18.42
CA ALA A 5 2.91 -37.29 -17.83
C ALA A 5 3.27 -36.33 -18.96
N VAL A 6 2.45 -35.29 -19.15
CA VAL A 6 2.83 -34.11 -19.94
C VAL A 6 3.47 -33.15 -18.94
N VAL A 7 4.80 -33.13 -18.93
CA VAL A 7 5.56 -32.07 -18.27
C VAL A 7 5.43 -30.84 -19.16
N SER A 8 4.49 -29.96 -18.83
CA SER A 8 4.40 -28.63 -19.42
C SER A 8 5.37 -27.72 -18.66
N CYS A 9 6.45 -27.32 -19.31
CA CYS A 9 7.30 -26.23 -18.84
C CYS A 9 6.51 -24.92 -18.98
N CYS A 10 5.86 -24.48 -17.90
CA CYS A 10 5.33 -23.12 -17.80
C CYS A 10 6.50 -22.14 -17.69
N ALA A 11 6.84 -21.48 -18.80
CA ALA A 11 7.62 -20.26 -18.79
C ALA A 11 6.68 -19.11 -18.38
N THR A 12 6.53 -18.90 -17.07
CA THR A 12 5.77 -17.77 -16.53
C THR A 12 6.52 -16.48 -16.86
N ALA A 13 5.97 -15.67 -17.75
CA ALA A 13 6.43 -14.32 -18.04
C ALA A 13 6.17 -13.41 -16.83
N LEU A 14 7.05 -13.48 -15.83
CA LEU A 14 7.13 -12.52 -14.72
C LEU A 14 8.02 -11.36 -15.16
N PHE A 15 7.42 -10.33 -15.76
CA PHE A 15 8.10 -9.06 -16.07
C PHE A 15 7.71 -7.99 -15.05
N PHE A 16 8.35 -7.98 -13.88
CA PHE A 16 8.31 -6.82 -12.98
C PHE A 16 9.59 -6.72 -12.15
N ALA A 17 10.59 -6.07 -12.73
CA ALA A 17 11.58 -5.24 -12.03
C ALA A 17 12.54 -4.66 -13.08
N LEU A 18 12.68 -3.34 -13.14
CA LEU A 18 13.96 -2.63 -12.93
C LEU A 18 13.91 -1.16 -13.43
N VAL A 19 14.41 -0.30 -12.53
CA VAL A 19 15.19 0.93 -12.77
C VAL A 19 14.52 2.05 -13.57
N THR A 20 14.04 3.04 -12.82
CA THR A 20 13.83 4.40 -13.28
C THR A 20 15.17 5.01 -13.71
N LEU A 21 15.42 5.15 -15.02
CA LEU A 21 16.39 6.13 -15.51
C LEU A 21 15.71 7.49 -15.56
N CYS A 22 15.72 8.21 -14.45
CA CYS A 22 15.45 9.64 -14.49
C CYS A 22 16.59 10.33 -15.26
N LYS A 23 16.29 10.89 -16.43
CA LYS A 23 17.15 11.90 -17.05
C LYS A 23 17.10 13.16 -16.18
N CYS A 24 18.04 13.29 -15.24
CA CYS A 24 18.35 14.59 -14.65
C CYS A 24 18.93 15.50 -15.76
N PRO A 25 18.46 16.75 -15.95
CA PRO A 25 18.94 17.61 -17.04
C PRO A 25 20.36 18.16 -16.85
N ASN A 26 21.07 17.87 -15.75
CA ASN A 26 22.33 18.53 -15.39
C ASN A 26 23.42 17.57 -14.89
N ALA A 27 23.75 16.52 -15.66
CA ALA A 27 24.96 15.74 -15.41
C ALA A 27 25.76 15.59 -16.71
N GLU A 28 26.92 16.25 -16.75
CA GLU A 28 27.86 16.20 -17.85
C GLU A 28 28.31 14.75 -18.13
N SER A 29 28.36 14.44 -19.41
CA SER A 29 28.68 13.14 -19.98
C SER A 29 30.12 12.71 -19.68
N PHE A 30 30.29 11.58 -18.99
CA PHE A 30 31.50 10.76 -19.09
C PHE A 30 31.15 9.42 -19.74
N LEU A 31 31.50 9.30 -21.02
CA LEU A 31 31.43 8.10 -21.82
C LEU A 31 32.57 7.15 -21.42
N PHE A 32 32.23 5.90 -21.06
CA PHE A 32 33.19 4.79 -21.14
C PHE A 32 32.61 3.64 -21.98
N ARG A 33 33.36 3.30 -23.04
CA ARG A 33 33.13 2.21 -23.98
C ARG A 33 33.78 0.92 -23.47
N GLY A 34 33.18 -0.22 -23.81
CA GLY A 34 33.78 -1.56 -23.82
C GLY A 34 33.01 -2.51 -22.90
N GLY A 35 32.58 -3.71 -23.28
CA GLY A 35 32.93 -4.58 -24.39
C GLY A 35 32.81 -6.02 -23.86
N MET A 36 31.94 -6.82 -24.46
CA MET A 36 31.74 -8.24 -24.11
C MET A 36 33.00 -9.07 -24.38
N THR A 37 33.34 -10.01 -23.48
CA THR A 37 33.82 -11.36 -23.84
C THR A 37 33.66 -12.36 -22.69
N ASN A 38 33.21 -13.56 -23.04
CA ASN A 38 33.18 -14.80 -22.24
C ASN A 38 34.55 -15.20 -21.65
N LEU A 39 34.55 -15.99 -20.57
CA LEU A 39 35.24 -17.30 -20.45
C LEU A 39 35.25 -17.81 -18.98
N PHE A 40 34.78 -19.05 -18.77
CA PHE A 40 35.17 -19.90 -17.64
C PHE A 40 36.66 -20.29 -17.75
N PRO A 41 37.36 -20.56 -16.62
CA PRO A 41 37.58 -21.97 -16.27
C PRO A 41 37.71 -22.34 -14.77
N LYS A 42 37.42 -23.63 -14.55
CA LYS A 42 37.77 -24.63 -13.52
C LYS A 42 38.76 -24.30 -12.37
N GLN A 43 38.32 -24.73 -11.18
CA GLN A 43 38.99 -25.51 -10.10
C GLN A 43 40.51 -25.37 -9.84
N GLY A 44 40.83 -25.12 -8.57
CA GLY A 44 42.12 -25.43 -7.96
C GLY A 44 42.08 -25.37 -6.43
N LEU A 45 42.20 -26.54 -5.79
CA LEU A 45 42.35 -26.73 -4.34
C LEU A 45 43.58 -26.02 -3.78
N ARG A 46 43.50 -25.54 -2.53
CA ARG A 46 44.47 -25.84 -1.45
C ARG A 46 43.98 -25.41 -0.07
N ASP A 47 44.01 -26.37 0.85
CA ASP A 47 43.85 -26.25 2.29
C ASP A 47 44.97 -25.44 2.96
N LYS A 48 44.63 -24.71 4.05
CA LYS A 48 45.03 -25.00 5.44
C LYS A 48 44.77 -23.79 6.36
N ASP A 49 43.71 -23.91 7.19
CA ASP A 49 43.68 -23.89 8.66
C ASP A 49 44.46 -22.83 9.48
N PRO A 50 44.05 -22.57 10.75
CA PRO A 50 42.80 -21.98 11.23
C PRO A 50 43.13 -20.81 12.21
N LEU A 51 42.15 -20.09 12.79
CA LEU A 51 42.24 -19.54 14.17
C LEU A 51 40.96 -18.78 14.57
N ARG A 52 40.28 -19.37 15.57
CA ARG A 52 39.47 -18.82 16.67
C ARG A 52 38.06 -18.23 16.43
N PRO A 53 37.05 -18.72 17.20
CA PRO A 53 35.73 -18.11 17.31
C PRO A 53 35.67 -17.10 18.45
N TYR A 54 34.86 -16.06 18.30
CA TYR A 54 34.43 -15.21 19.41
C TYR A 54 32.96 -15.52 19.71
N GLU A 55 32.74 -16.31 20.77
CA GLU A 55 31.44 -16.41 21.43
C GLU A 55 31.22 -15.15 22.29
N SER A 56 30.02 -14.58 22.24
CA SER A 56 29.50 -13.75 23.33
C SER A 56 28.05 -14.17 23.59
N ARG A 57 27.90 -14.94 24.66
CA ARG A 57 26.63 -15.27 25.30
C ARG A 57 26.21 -14.08 26.14
N PHE A 58 24.96 -13.65 26.02
CA PHE A 58 24.22 -13.12 27.16
C PHE A 58 22.87 -13.81 27.24
N HIS A 59 22.81 -14.82 28.11
CA HIS A 59 21.58 -15.28 28.72
C HIS A 59 21.37 -14.47 30.00
N SER A 60 20.26 -13.76 30.09
CA SER A 60 19.65 -13.40 31.38
C SER A 60 18.20 -13.85 31.37
N ASN A 61 17.99 -15.00 32.01
CA ASN A 61 16.69 -15.45 32.48
C ASN A 61 16.23 -14.49 33.59
N LEU A 62 15.06 -13.88 33.45
CA LEU A 62 14.30 -13.38 34.59
C LEU A 62 12.84 -13.79 34.42
N ARG A 63 12.54 -14.91 35.08
CA ARG A 63 11.22 -15.49 35.25
C ARG A 63 10.62 -14.80 36.48
N LEU A 64 9.62 -13.93 36.29
CA LEU A 64 8.75 -13.48 37.36
C LEU A 64 7.33 -13.93 37.04
N GLN A 65 6.91 -14.98 37.73
CA GLN A 65 5.51 -15.29 37.95
C GLN A 65 4.96 -14.25 38.92
N SER A 66 3.87 -13.58 38.57
CA SER A 66 2.93 -13.08 39.57
C SER A 66 1.50 -13.28 39.08
N GLN A 67 0.76 -14.06 39.86
CA GLN A 67 -0.68 -14.15 39.82
C GLN A 67 -1.22 -12.88 40.48
N VAL A 68 -2.15 -12.15 39.83
CA VAL A 68 -3.14 -11.36 40.57
C VAL A 68 -4.52 -11.53 39.94
N LYS A 69 -5.44 -11.84 40.84
CA LYS A 69 -6.84 -12.20 40.71
C LYS A 69 -7.73 -11.14 40.04
N ASN A 70 -8.74 -11.65 39.36
CA ASN A 70 -10.01 -11.01 39.04
C ASN A 70 -10.59 -10.19 40.20
N SER A 71 -11.07 -8.99 39.89
CA SER A 71 -12.22 -8.38 40.56
C SER A 71 -13.15 -7.79 39.51
N MET A 72 -14.30 -8.45 39.34
CA MET A 72 -15.48 -7.87 38.70
C MET A 72 -16.08 -6.85 39.67
N SER A 73 -16.35 -5.64 39.19
CA SER A 73 -17.35 -4.77 39.80
C SER A 73 -18.36 -4.32 38.76
N LEU A 74 -19.57 -4.85 38.91
CA LEU A 74 -20.79 -4.29 38.33
C LEU A 74 -20.99 -2.89 38.90
N SER A 75 -21.24 -1.91 38.03
CA SER A 75 -22.04 -0.75 38.38
C SER A 75 -23.10 -0.52 37.32
N GLN A 76 -24.34 -0.71 37.74
CA GLN A 76 -25.56 -0.34 37.04
C GLN A 76 -25.90 1.13 37.30
N SER A 77 -26.82 1.64 36.47
CA SER A 77 -27.56 2.91 36.53
C SER A 77 -26.92 4.04 35.69
N ARG A 78 -27.64 4.80 34.87
CA ARG A 78 -29.04 5.22 34.95
C ARG A 78 -29.54 5.64 33.56
N SER A 79 -30.65 5.04 33.11
CA SER A 79 -31.41 5.46 31.93
C SER A 79 -32.05 6.82 32.19
N THR A 80 -31.66 7.84 31.43
CA THR A 80 -32.45 9.06 31.26
C THR A 80 -32.77 9.21 29.77
N LYS A 81 -34.06 9.10 29.46
CA LYS A 81 -34.63 9.42 28.16
C LYS A 81 -34.57 10.94 28.02
N ASN A 82 -33.72 11.45 27.14
CA ASN A 82 -33.80 12.82 26.67
C ASN A 82 -34.09 12.83 25.18
N THR A 83 -35.14 13.57 24.88
CA THR A 83 -35.77 13.90 23.61
C THR A 83 -34.79 14.34 22.53
N ASP A 84 -35.01 13.78 21.34
CA ASP A 84 -34.37 14.11 20.06
C ASP A 84 -34.40 15.61 19.76
N LEU A 85 -33.23 16.23 19.86
CA LEU A 85 -32.85 17.40 19.07
C LEU A 85 -31.58 16.97 18.33
N MET A 86 -31.73 16.59 17.06
CA MET A 86 -30.60 16.31 16.17
C MET A 86 -29.74 17.59 16.11
N PRO A 87 -28.49 17.57 16.59
CA PRO A 87 -27.61 18.72 16.45
C PRO A 87 -27.35 18.90 14.96
N ILE A 88 -27.60 20.12 14.45
CA ILE A 88 -27.14 20.53 13.13
C ILE A 88 -25.62 20.53 13.21
N THR A 89 -24.98 19.45 12.75
CA THR A 89 -23.53 19.38 12.63
C THR A 89 -23.14 20.36 11.53
N SER A 90 -22.27 21.33 11.85
CA SER A 90 -21.76 22.25 10.84
C SER A 90 -21.01 21.46 9.76
N SER A 91 -21.01 21.96 8.52
CA SER A 91 -20.28 21.36 7.39
C SER A 91 -18.78 21.15 7.66
N SER A 92 -18.20 21.95 8.57
CA SER A 92 -16.84 21.78 9.09
C SER A 92 -16.63 20.42 9.79
N ASP A 93 -17.62 19.97 10.58
CA ASP A 93 -17.51 18.75 11.39
C ASP A 93 -17.62 17.50 10.50
N GLN A 94 -18.42 17.57 9.42
CA GLN A 94 -18.52 16.50 8.44
C GLN A 94 -17.22 16.32 7.63
N THR A 95 -16.61 17.43 7.22
CA THR A 95 -15.32 17.43 6.52
C THR A 95 -14.22 16.81 7.40
N SER A 96 -14.17 17.26 8.66
CA SER A 96 -13.25 16.74 9.69
C SER A 96 -13.36 15.23 9.87
N THR A 97 -14.60 14.76 10.05
CA THR A 97 -14.87 13.35 10.34
C THR A 97 -14.62 12.45 9.14
N PHE A 98 -14.85 12.93 7.91
CA PHE A 98 -14.53 12.18 6.69
C PHE A 98 -13.03 11.96 6.54
N TYR A 99 -12.22 13.04 6.52
CA TYR A 99 -10.78 12.92 6.30
C TYR A 99 -10.11 12.05 7.36
N GLN A 100 -10.41 12.27 8.65
CA GLN A 100 -9.86 11.46 9.73
C GLN A 100 -10.27 9.99 9.63
N SER A 101 -11.53 9.71 9.28
CA SER A 101 -12.00 8.34 9.11
C SER A 101 -11.37 7.67 7.90
N LEU A 102 -11.13 8.40 6.81
CA LEU A 102 -10.38 7.91 5.66
C LEU A 102 -8.96 7.55 6.05
N LEU A 103 -8.23 8.44 6.73
CA LEU A 103 -6.85 8.18 7.19
C LEU A 103 -6.77 6.97 8.11
N GLN A 104 -7.71 6.82 9.04
CA GLN A 104 -7.75 5.68 9.97
C GLN A 104 -7.90 4.34 9.25
N ARG A 105 -8.64 4.33 8.13
CA ARG A 105 -8.86 3.12 7.31
C ARG A 105 -7.77 2.93 6.26
N PHE A 106 -7.17 4.00 5.74
CA PHE A 106 -6.18 3.95 4.66
C PHE A 106 -4.76 3.71 5.18
N GLN A 107 -4.61 2.62 5.92
CA GLN A 107 -3.36 2.16 6.53
C GLN A 107 -3.48 0.66 6.84
N GLY A 108 -2.38 -0.02 7.14
CA GLY A 108 -2.41 -1.45 7.50
C GLY A 108 -2.02 -2.37 6.35
N ASP A 109 -2.25 -3.66 6.56
CA ASP A 109 -2.04 -4.72 5.57
C ASP A 109 -3.38 -5.21 5.03
N PHE A 110 -3.44 -5.48 3.73
CA PHE A 110 -4.61 -6.01 3.03
C PHE A 110 -4.20 -7.14 2.09
N ASP A 111 -5.06 -8.12 1.92
CA ASP A 111 -4.73 -9.36 1.20
C ASP A 111 -5.98 -9.95 0.49
N ASN A 112 -5.87 -10.36 -0.78
CA ASN A 112 -6.98 -10.94 -1.54
C ASN A 112 -7.00 -12.49 -1.55
N TYR A 113 -6.33 -13.16 -0.62
CA TYR A 113 -6.18 -14.62 -0.62
C TYR A 113 -7.50 -15.39 -0.82
N LYS A 114 -8.57 -14.99 -0.12
CA LYS A 114 -9.88 -15.65 -0.25
C LYS A 114 -10.47 -15.54 -1.65
N GLN A 115 -10.31 -14.39 -2.32
CA GLN A 115 -10.70 -14.21 -3.71
C GLN A 115 -9.95 -15.18 -4.62
N VAL A 116 -8.64 -15.34 -4.40
CA VAL A 116 -7.82 -16.27 -5.17
C VAL A 116 -8.27 -17.72 -4.96
N VAL A 117 -8.57 -18.13 -3.72
CA VAL A 117 -9.09 -19.47 -3.43
C VAL A 117 -10.41 -19.70 -4.18
N GLN A 118 -11.32 -18.73 -4.15
CA GLN A 118 -12.59 -18.80 -4.87
C GLN A 118 -12.37 -18.92 -6.38
N ASP A 119 -11.47 -18.14 -6.97
CA ASP A 119 -11.12 -18.25 -8.40
C ASP A 119 -10.63 -19.65 -8.75
N ARG A 120 -9.75 -20.23 -7.92
CA ARG A 120 -9.22 -21.59 -8.16
C ARG A 120 -10.31 -22.66 -8.05
N GLN A 121 -11.24 -22.53 -7.11
CA GLN A 121 -12.40 -23.41 -7.00
C GLN A 121 -13.30 -23.38 -8.25
N HIS A 122 -13.33 -22.24 -8.97
CA HIS A 122 -14.02 -22.09 -10.25
C HIS A 122 -13.14 -22.44 -11.47
N GLY A 123 -11.93 -22.98 -11.26
CA GLY A 123 -11.00 -23.37 -12.33
C GLY A 123 -10.31 -22.19 -13.03
N LEU A 124 -10.37 -20.99 -12.46
CA LEU A 124 -9.72 -19.80 -13.00
C LEU A 124 -8.27 -19.73 -12.52
N THR A 125 -7.33 -19.58 -13.44
CA THR A 125 -5.90 -19.35 -13.14
C THR A 125 -5.53 -17.87 -13.33
N PRO A 126 -4.43 -17.36 -12.76
CA PRO A 126 -4.02 -15.96 -12.93
C PRO A 126 -3.88 -15.53 -14.40
N ALA A 127 -3.82 -14.22 -14.61
CA ALA A 127 -3.55 -13.59 -15.91
C ALA A 127 -4.51 -14.08 -17.02
N GLU A 128 -3.99 -14.84 -17.99
CA GLU A 128 -4.76 -15.35 -19.14
C GLU A 128 -5.91 -16.27 -18.75
N GLY A 129 -5.83 -16.92 -17.58
CA GLY A 129 -6.92 -17.74 -17.07
C GLY A 129 -8.08 -16.97 -16.44
N GLY A 130 -8.01 -15.64 -16.40
CA GLY A 130 -9.08 -14.76 -15.90
C GLY A 130 -9.25 -14.73 -14.38
N GLY A 131 -8.52 -15.56 -13.63
CA GLY A 131 -8.46 -15.48 -12.17
C GLY A 131 -7.50 -14.40 -11.71
N HIS A 132 -7.60 -14.02 -10.44
CA HIS A 132 -6.76 -13.02 -9.82
C HIS A 132 -5.41 -13.61 -9.39
N GLU A 133 -4.37 -12.79 -9.47
CA GLU A 133 -3.12 -12.98 -8.75
C GLU A 133 -3.35 -12.82 -7.24
N HIS A 134 -2.59 -13.54 -6.42
CA HIS A 134 -2.53 -13.27 -5.00
C HIS A 134 -1.67 -12.03 -4.75
N ILE A 135 -2.31 -10.94 -4.34
CA ILE A 135 -1.68 -9.65 -4.08
C ILE A 135 -1.89 -9.29 -2.61
N HIS A 136 -0.83 -8.77 -2.01
CA HIS A 136 -0.85 -8.16 -0.71
C HIS A 136 -0.47 -6.68 -0.84
N CYS A 137 -1.17 -5.83 -0.11
CA CYS A 137 -0.95 -4.39 -0.05
C CYS A 137 -0.61 -3.98 1.38
N THR A 138 0.48 -3.24 1.55
CA THR A 138 0.88 -2.66 2.83
C THR A 138 0.86 -1.13 2.71
N LEU A 139 0.08 -0.46 3.55
CA LEU A 139 -0.04 1.00 3.64
C LEU A 139 0.51 1.47 5.00
N VAL A 140 1.58 2.26 4.98
CA VAL A 140 2.30 2.73 6.17
C VAL A 140 2.20 4.26 6.26
N PRO A 141 1.37 4.83 7.15
CA PRO A 141 1.27 6.28 7.29
C PRO A 141 2.54 6.87 7.91
N CYS A 142 2.97 8.02 7.41
CA CYS A 142 4.06 8.81 7.98
C CYS A 142 3.66 9.26 9.40
N PRO A 143 4.47 8.96 10.43
CA PRO A 143 4.18 9.40 11.79
C PRO A 143 4.04 10.92 11.86
N LEU A 144 2.87 11.40 12.25
CA LEU A 144 2.66 12.82 12.51
C LEU A 144 3.15 13.16 13.90
N LEU A 145 4.00 14.18 14.02
CA LEU A 145 4.29 14.76 15.33
C LEU A 145 3.11 15.59 15.76
N VAL A 146 2.39 15.08 16.74
CA VAL A 146 1.34 15.85 17.40
C VAL A 146 1.88 16.22 18.77
N SER A 147 2.07 17.52 19.01
CA SER A 147 2.31 18.02 20.37
C SER A 147 1.19 17.50 21.28
N LEU A 148 1.52 17.05 22.49
CA LEU A 148 0.57 16.46 23.43
C LEU A 148 -0.62 17.40 23.73
N GLU A 149 -0.41 18.71 23.61
CA GLU A 149 -1.42 19.75 23.80
C GLU A 149 -2.39 19.89 22.61
N HIS A 150 -2.00 19.37 21.44
CA HIS A 150 -2.74 19.50 20.17
C HIS A 150 -3.35 18.18 19.67
N ILE A 151 -3.26 17.08 20.43
CA ILE A 151 -3.86 15.78 20.03
C ILE A 151 -5.38 15.89 19.82
N SER A 152 -6.04 16.78 20.55
CA SER A 152 -7.47 17.06 20.41
C SER A 152 -7.82 17.80 19.12
N GLN A 153 -6.82 18.37 18.43
CA GLN A 153 -6.95 19.19 17.24
C GLN A 153 -5.83 18.83 16.25
N MET A 154 -5.78 17.57 15.80
CA MET A 154 -5.07 17.30 14.54
C MET A 154 -5.61 18.28 13.52
N SER A 155 -4.81 19.28 13.14
CA SER A 155 -5.29 20.34 12.27
C SER A 155 -5.73 19.69 10.98
N LEU A 156 -6.98 19.94 10.60
CA LEU A 156 -7.61 19.37 9.42
C LEU A 156 -6.91 19.77 8.13
N ASP A 157 -5.94 20.67 8.23
CA ASP A 157 -5.15 21.19 7.14
C ASP A 157 -3.84 20.42 6.93
N THR A 158 -3.52 19.43 7.78
CA THR A 158 -2.28 18.66 7.62
C THR A 158 -2.45 17.51 6.63
N GLU A 159 -1.59 17.53 5.63
CA GLU A 159 -1.47 16.45 4.65
C GLU A 159 -0.88 15.19 5.29
N GLN A 160 -1.34 14.02 4.86
CA GLN A 160 -0.82 12.74 5.32
C GLN A 160 -0.04 12.05 4.20
N TRP A 161 1.23 11.74 4.47
CA TRP A 161 2.04 10.90 3.59
C TRP A 161 1.89 9.43 3.96
N VAL A 162 1.87 8.53 2.97
CA VAL A 162 1.74 7.07 3.16
C VAL A 162 2.72 6.35 2.22
N LEU A 163 3.54 5.46 2.74
CA LEU A 163 4.33 4.53 1.94
C LEU A 163 3.47 3.31 1.62
N ALA A 164 3.42 2.90 0.36
CA ALA A 164 2.58 1.82 -0.11
C ALA A 164 3.37 0.79 -0.91
N ALA A 165 3.35 -0.46 -0.49
CA ALA A 165 3.97 -1.57 -1.20
C ALA A 165 2.92 -2.60 -1.61
N PHE A 166 3.03 -3.08 -2.85
CA PHE A 166 2.23 -4.17 -3.39
C PHE A 166 3.16 -5.31 -3.81
N TYR A 167 2.88 -6.51 -3.32
CA TYR A 167 3.71 -7.68 -3.56
C TYR A 167 2.87 -8.94 -3.81
N LEU A 168 3.46 -9.86 -4.56
CA LEU A 168 2.81 -11.10 -4.96
C LEU A 168 2.90 -12.15 -3.85
N ASN A 169 1.89 -13.00 -3.78
CA ASN A 169 1.82 -14.20 -2.95
C ASN A 169 2.32 -13.90 -1.54
N GLY A 170 1.77 -12.91 -0.84
CA GLY A 170 2.16 -12.59 0.55
C GLY A 170 3.67 -12.38 0.84
N ASN A 171 4.52 -12.27 -0.18
CA ASN A 171 5.97 -12.24 -0.04
C ASN A 171 6.51 -10.81 -0.21
N PRO A 172 6.87 -10.10 0.86
CA PRO A 172 7.40 -8.73 0.78
C PRO A 172 8.72 -8.63 -0.02
N GLY A 173 9.43 -9.73 -0.26
CA GLY A 173 10.57 -9.76 -1.19
C GLY A 173 10.19 -9.65 -2.67
N GLN A 174 8.91 -9.80 -3.02
CA GLN A 174 8.36 -9.76 -4.38
C GLN A 174 7.51 -8.50 -4.62
N ILE A 175 7.97 -7.34 -4.16
CA ILE A 175 7.31 -6.06 -4.43
C ILE A 175 7.35 -5.76 -5.93
N PHE A 176 6.19 -5.66 -6.56
CA PHE A 176 6.06 -5.26 -7.96
C PHE A 176 5.68 -3.78 -8.11
N ARG A 177 5.14 -3.15 -7.06
CA ARG A 177 4.82 -1.72 -7.04
C ARG A 177 5.13 -1.12 -5.67
N PHE A 178 5.95 -0.09 -5.65
CA PHE A 178 6.22 0.74 -4.46
C PHE A 178 5.87 2.19 -4.79
N ARG A 179 5.06 2.84 -3.96
CA ARG A 179 4.60 4.22 -4.14
C ARG A 179 4.67 4.99 -2.84
N MET A 180 4.74 6.31 -2.98
CA MET A 180 4.46 7.23 -1.90
C MET A 180 3.20 8.02 -2.25
N TYR A 181 2.25 8.02 -1.34
CA TYR A 181 0.96 8.66 -1.45
C TYR A 181 0.93 9.90 -0.57
N ARG A 182 0.32 10.97 -1.05
CA ARG A 182 0.10 12.22 -0.30
C ARG A 182 -1.38 12.52 -0.32
N LEU A 183 -2.04 12.35 0.82
CA LEU A 183 -3.43 12.72 1.02
C LEU A 183 -3.50 14.18 1.45
N ILE A 184 -4.24 14.98 0.69
CA ILE A 184 -4.45 16.39 0.89
C ILE A 184 -5.89 16.56 1.37
N PRO A 185 -6.11 17.20 2.53
CA PRO A 185 -7.44 17.37 3.09
C PRO A 185 -8.36 18.19 2.19
N PRO A 186 -9.69 18.09 2.37
CA PRO A 186 -10.63 18.87 1.59
C PRO A 186 -10.44 20.37 1.86
N GLN A 187 -10.34 21.18 0.81
CA GLN A 187 -10.24 22.62 0.96
C GLN A 187 -11.64 23.22 1.11
N VAL A 188 -11.93 23.82 2.26
CA VAL A 188 -13.15 24.61 2.46
C VAL A 188 -13.01 25.89 1.64
N THR A 189 -13.48 25.86 0.39
CA THR A 189 -13.46 27.06 -0.44
C THR A 189 -14.61 27.96 0.04
N GLU A 190 -14.30 28.95 0.87
CA GLU A 190 -15.28 29.86 1.51
C GLU A 190 -16.16 30.69 0.54
N MET A 191 -16.01 30.52 -0.79
CA MET A 191 -16.49 31.50 -1.77
C MET A 191 -17.71 31.12 -2.59
N ASN A 192 -18.28 29.92 -2.48
CA ASN A 192 -19.46 29.55 -3.28
C ASN A 192 -20.70 29.39 -2.40
N MET A 193 -21.35 30.53 -2.11
CA MET A 193 -22.75 30.61 -1.62
C MET A 193 -23.78 30.16 -2.66
N SER A 194 -23.38 29.53 -3.76
CA SER A 194 -24.30 28.87 -4.69
C SER A 194 -24.80 27.59 -4.05
N THR A 195 -26.12 27.44 -3.99
CA THR A 195 -26.94 26.42 -3.32
C THR A 195 -26.71 24.96 -3.76
N GLU A 196 -25.63 24.65 -4.45
CA GLU A 196 -25.26 23.27 -4.81
C GLU A 196 -24.27 22.76 -3.77
N GLU A 197 -24.67 21.71 -3.05
CA GLU A 197 -23.86 21.00 -2.07
C GLU A 197 -22.52 20.61 -2.71
N SER A 198 -21.46 21.34 -2.38
CA SER A 198 -20.15 21.07 -2.95
C SER A 198 -19.64 19.76 -2.36
N GLU A 199 -19.38 18.78 -3.23
CA GLU A 199 -18.89 17.46 -2.87
C GLU A 199 -17.57 17.57 -2.06
N ILE A 200 -17.53 16.94 -0.89
CA ILE A 200 -16.35 16.96 -0.02
C ILE A 200 -15.36 15.90 -0.51
N THR A 201 -14.29 16.33 -1.17
CA THR A 201 -13.27 15.41 -1.71
C THR A 201 -11.93 15.51 -1.00
N VAL A 202 -11.29 14.37 -0.73
CA VAL A 202 -9.88 14.29 -0.30
C VAL A 202 -9.04 13.92 -1.53
N ARG A 203 -8.01 14.72 -1.83
CA ARG A 203 -7.14 14.45 -2.98
C ARG A 203 -5.98 13.56 -2.57
N LEU A 204 -5.79 12.46 -3.28
CA LEU A 204 -4.66 11.55 -3.15
C LEU A 204 -3.71 11.76 -4.34
N LYS A 205 -2.53 12.33 -4.08
CA LYS A 205 -1.45 12.47 -5.07
C LYS A 205 -0.52 11.27 -5.04
N LEU A 206 -0.20 10.74 -6.20
CA LEU A 206 0.65 9.56 -6.36
C LEU A 206 2.08 9.98 -6.70
N HIS A 207 3.06 9.36 -6.04
CA HIS A 207 4.47 9.60 -6.30
C HIS A 207 5.22 8.28 -6.49
N THR A 208 6.21 8.30 -7.37
CA THR A 208 7.22 7.25 -7.49
C THR A 208 8.41 7.60 -6.60
N LEU A 209 8.91 6.63 -5.85
CA LEU A 209 10.11 6.83 -5.03
C LEU A 209 11.34 7.12 -5.89
N CYS A 210 12.29 7.88 -5.38
CA CYS A 210 13.61 7.95 -6.02
C CYS A 210 14.27 6.56 -6.02
N PRO A 211 15.09 6.24 -7.04
CA PRO A 211 15.62 4.87 -7.21
C PRO A 211 16.38 4.34 -5.99
N GLU A 212 17.16 5.19 -5.32
CA GLU A 212 17.95 4.73 -4.18
C GLU A 212 17.06 4.44 -2.96
N LEU A 213 16.00 5.22 -2.74
CA LEU A 213 15.05 4.95 -1.66
C LEU A 213 14.25 3.67 -1.95
N ASP A 214 13.75 3.50 -3.17
CA ASP A 214 13.05 2.28 -3.59
C ASP A 214 13.94 1.05 -3.35
N GLN A 215 15.20 1.10 -3.81
CA GLN A 215 16.15 0.01 -3.62
C GLN A 215 16.41 -0.25 -2.13
N HIS A 216 16.62 0.79 -1.33
CA HIS A 216 16.88 0.67 0.10
C HIS A 216 15.69 0.04 0.84
N LEU A 217 14.49 0.55 0.64
CA LEU A 217 13.29 0.05 1.32
C LEU A 217 12.96 -1.40 0.94
N ARG A 218 13.34 -1.87 -0.25
CA ARG A 218 13.22 -3.28 -0.64
C ARG A 218 14.11 -4.20 0.22
N THR A 219 15.27 -3.73 0.67
CA THR A 219 16.17 -4.51 1.55
C THR A 219 15.59 -4.75 2.95
N CYS A 220 14.67 -3.87 3.38
CA CYS A 220 13.94 -3.97 4.64
C CYS A 220 12.42 -4.10 4.42
N SER A 221 12.01 -4.68 3.29
CA SER A 221 10.59 -4.85 2.90
C SER A 221 9.75 -5.62 3.93
N GLU A 222 10.41 -6.43 4.77
CA GLU A 222 9.79 -7.23 5.82
C GLU A 222 9.51 -6.44 7.11
N GLN A 223 10.02 -5.22 7.21
CA GLN A 223 9.93 -4.35 8.39
C GLN A 223 9.24 -3.01 8.10
N PRO A 224 7.99 -3.00 7.61
CA PRO A 224 7.25 -1.80 7.26
C PRO A 224 7.11 -0.75 8.36
N CYS A 225 7.11 -1.14 9.63
CA CYS A 225 7.13 -0.20 10.75
C CYS A 225 8.41 0.66 10.81
N THR A 226 9.50 0.26 10.15
CA THR A 226 10.77 0.99 10.12
C THR A 226 10.94 1.84 8.87
N TRP A 227 10.13 1.67 7.81
CA TRP A 227 10.34 2.31 6.52
C TRP A 227 10.47 3.83 6.58
N TRP A 228 9.70 4.50 7.44
CA TRP A 228 9.79 5.95 7.60
C TRP A 228 11.08 6.39 8.30
N ASN A 229 11.59 5.60 9.25
CA ASN A 229 12.91 5.83 9.84
C ASN A 229 14.01 5.64 8.81
N GLU A 230 13.89 4.62 7.95
CA GLU A 230 14.84 4.38 6.86
C GLU A 230 14.83 5.51 5.83
N ALA A 231 13.65 5.99 5.43
CA ALA A 231 13.52 7.14 4.54
C ALA A 231 14.11 8.42 5.15
N TYR A 232 13.85 8.67 6.44
CA TYR A 232 14.43 9.79 7.17
C TYR A 232 15.95 9.71 7.26
N ASN A 233 16.49 8.55 7.61
CA ASN A 233 17.92 8.31 7.67
C ASN A 233 18.61 8.55 6.31
N MET A 234 17.99 8.09 5.22
CA MET A 234 18.47 8.37 3.88
C MET A 234 18.47 9.87 3.55
N TRP A 235 17.42 10.60 3.94
CA TRP A 235 17.36 12.04 3.73
C TRP A 235 18.42 12.78 4.55
N LEU A 236 18.64 12.40 5.81
CA LEU A 236 19.68 12.95 6.67
C LEU A 236 21.07 12.77 6.08
N LEU A 237 21.41 11.55 5.62
CA LEU A 237 22.71 11.27 5.01
C LEU A 237 22.99 12.15 3.77
N ARG A 238 21.95 12.55 3.04
CA ARG A 238 22.07 13.42 1.86
C ARG A 238 22.19 14.90 2.21
N ASN A 239 21.45 15.35 3.20
CA ASN A 239 21.24 16.79 3.47
C ASN A 239 21.98 17.31 4.70
N CYS A 240 22.43 16.42 5.58
CA CYS A 240 23.04 16.74 6.86
C CYS A 240 24.21 15.78 7.17
N PRO A 241 25.27 15.76 6.36
CA PRO A 241 26.36 14.78 6.48
C PRO A 241 27.15 14.89 7.79
N ASP A 242 27.11 16.05 8.44
CA ASP A 242 27.81 16.32 9.70
C ASP A 242 27.04 15.83 10.94
N ILE A 243 25.81 15.33 10.77
CA ILE A 243 25.00 14.85 11.88
C ILE A 243 25.40 13.42 12.22
N ASP A 244 25.75 13.21 13.50
CA ASP A 244 25.96 11.87 14.02
C ASP A 244 24.63 11.10 14.01
N MET A 245 24.57 10.02 13.22
CA MET A 245 23.40 9.14 13.13
C MET A 245 23.08 8.44 14.46
N ASN A 246 24.02 8.42 15.40
CA ASN A 246 23.80 7.92 16.76
C ASN A 246 23.25 9.00 17.71
N SER A 247 23.12 10.25 17.25
CA SER A 247 22.52 11.32 18.04
C SER A 247 21.05 11.03 18.31
N ALA A 248 20.55 11.59 19.42
CA ALA A 248 19.13 11.51 19.74
C ALA A 248 18.29 12.10 18.60
N PHE A 249 17.08 11.57 18.42
CA PHE A 249 16.13 12.08 17.44
C PHE A 249 15.94 13.59 17.58
N GLN A 250 16.16 14.33 16.48
CA GLN A 250 16.06 15.79 16.46
C GLN A 250 14.74 16.21 15.80
N LEU A 251 13.87 16.80 16.61
CA LEU A 251 12.53 17.19 16.21
C LEU A 251 12.50 18.13 15.00
N ASP A 252 13.34 19.16 15.01
CA ASP A 252 13.36 20.18 13.96
C ASP A 252 13.76 19.59 12.60
N LEU A 253 14.67 18.61 12.61
CA LEU A 253 15.08 17.90 11.39
C LEU A 253 13.95 17.01 10.87
N TRP A 254 13.19 16.37 11.73
CA TRP A 254 12.03 15.60 11.29
C TRP A 254 10.93 16.49 10.72
N LYS A 255 10.63 17.63 11.36
CA LYS A 255 9.68 18.61 10.80
C LYS A 255 10.12 19.07 9.41
N ARG A 256 11.42 19.35 9.24
CA ARG A 256 12.01 19.68 7.94
C ARG A 256 11.97 18.52 6.95
N PHE A 257 12.18 17.29 7.40
CA PHE A 257 12.02 16.10 6.58
C PHE A 257 10.59 15.98 6.04
N GLN A 258 9.58 16.21 6.87
CA GLN A 258 8.17 16.15 6.46
C GLN A 258 7.80 17.26 5.48
N SER A 259 8.28 18.49 5.69
CA SER A 259 7.94 19.64 4.84
C SER A 259 8.71 19.67 3.52
N GLU A 260 10.01 19.36 3.55
CA GLU A 260 10.93 19.50 2.41
C GLU A 260 11.46 18.15 1.94
N GLY A 261 11.84 17.28 2.87
CA GLY A 261 12.59 16.07 2.58
C GLY A 261 11.81 15.00 1.81
N LEU A 262 10.53 14.81 2.12
CA LEU A 262 9.67 13.85 1.42
C LEU A 262 9.58 14.14 -0.09
N GLN A 263 9.50 15.42 -0.47
CA GLN A 263 9.45 15.84 -1.86
C GLN A 263 10.78 15.62 -2.60
N GLN A 264 11.90 15.51 -1.88
CA GLN A 264 13.20 15.19 -2.48
C GLN A 264 13.41 13.69 -2.69
N LEU A 265 12.60 12.86 -2.01
CA LEU A 265 12.69 11.39 -2.09
C LEU A 265 11.64 10.76 -3.00
N ALA A 266 10.74 11.55 -3.57
CA ALA A 266 9.68 11.05 -4.44
C ALA A 266 9.37 12.03 -5.57
N TYR A 267 9.03 11.50 -6.74
CA TYR A 267 8.65 12.25 -7.93
C TYR A 267 7.14 12.12 -8.16
N PRO A 268 6.41 13.24 -8.35
CA PRO A 268 4.98 13.19 -8.61
C PRO A 268 4.67 12.48 -9.93
N LEU A 269 3.56 11.74 -9.95
CA LEU A 269 2.97 11.17 -11.15
C LEU A 269 1.88 12.13 -11.65
N GLU A 270 2.29 13.12 -12.44
CA GLU A 270 1.41 14.17 -12.94
C GLU A 270 0.20 13.61 -13.70
N GLY A 271 -0.99 14.13 -13.38
CA GLY A 271 -2.27 13.69 -13.97
C GLY A 271 -2.86 12.40 -13.38
N CYS A 272 -2.13 11.70 -12.50
CA CYS A 272 -2.60 10.48 -11.85
C CYS A 272 -3.26 10.73 -10.48
N ASP A 273 -3.66 11.97 -10.18
CA ASP A 273 -4.34 12.29 -8.93
C ASP A 273 -5.67 11.54 -8.83
N VAL A 274 -6.00 11.09 -7.62
CA VAL A 274 -7.24 10.38 -7.29
C VAL A 274 -8.04 11.20 -6.29
N LEU A 275 -9.35 11.30 -6.48
CA LEU A 275 -10.25 12.03 -5.59
C LEU A 275 -11.10 11.05 -4.80
N TRP A 276 -10.93 11.03 -3.48
CA TRP A 276 -11.78 10.29 -2.56
C TRP A 276 -13.01 11.10 -2.20
N SER A 277 -14.18 10.49 -2.32
CA SER A 277 -15.46 11.05 -1.90
C SER A 277 -16.06 10.24 -0.74
N ASN A 278 -16.80 10.94 0.11
CA ASN A 278 -17.66 10.33 1.13
C ASN A 278 -19.02 9.92 0.56
N GLU A 279 -19.34 10.38 -0.65
CA GLU A 279 -20.54 10.04 -1.38
C GLU A 279 -20.24 8.92 -2.38
N TRP A 280 -21.16 7.97 -2.43
CA TRP A 280 -21.09 6.89 -3.38
C TRP A 280 -21.83 7.30 -4.64
N ASN A 281 -21.14 7.20 -5.78
CA ASN A 281 -21.75 7.32 -7.09
C ASN A 281 -21.82 5.93 -7.77
N PRO A 282 -23.03 5.34 -7.90
CA PRO A 282 -23.23 4.06 -8.59
C PRO A 282 -22.70 4.01 -10.03
N SER A 283 -22.71 5.13 -10.77
CA SER A 283 -22.24 5.14 -12.16
C SER A 283 -20.73 4.92 -12.27
N ASN A 284 -19.97 5.33 -11.24
CA ASN A 284 -18.52 5.25 -11.21
C ASN A 284 -18.00 3.98 -10.53
N HIS A 285 -18.91 3.15 -10.01
CA HIS A 285 -18.58 1.96 -9.24
C HIS A 285 -19.49 0.79 -9.64
N SER A 286 -19.76 0.66 -10.95
CA SER A 286 -20.62 -0.39 -11.51
C SER A 286 -20.09 -1.79 -11.16
N TYR A 287 -18.77 -1.96 -11.05
CA TYR A 287 -18.10 -3.19 -10.63
C TYR A 287 -18.53 -3.68 -9.24
N LEU A 288 -19.17 -2.82 -8.43
CA LEU A 288 -19.72 -3.27 -7.17
C LEU A 288 -20.87 -4.23 -7.40
N TYR A 289 -21.68 -4.09 -8.45
CA TYR A 289 -22.98 -4.78 -8.61
C TYR A 289 -22.93 -6.08 -9.41
N GLU A 290 -21.79 -6.38 -10.02
CA GLU A 290 -21.59 -7.62 -10.75
C GLU A 290 -20.94 -8.62 -9.81
N ASP A 291 -21.63 -9.73 -9.54
CA ASP A 291 -20.97 -10.86 -8.90
C ASP A 291 -20.04 -11.57 -9.90
N ASP A 292 -19.20 -12.46 -9.39
CA ASP A 292 -18.21 -13.16 -10.22
C ASP A 292 -18.86 -14.07 -11.29
N ASN A 293 -20.19 -14.27 -11.24
CA ASN A 293 -21.00 -15.07 -12.17
C ASN A 293 -21.89 -14.21 -13.09
N GLY A 294 -21.83 -12.87 -13.00
CA GLY A 294 -22.71 -11.96 -13.74
C GLY A 294 -24.17 -11.99 -13.28
N THR A 295 -24.46 -12.62 -12.14
CA THR A 295 -25.77 -12.53 -11.49
C THR A 295 -25.81 -11.28 -10.62
N SER A 296 -26.75 -10.38 -10.92
CA SER A 296 -27.02 -9.24 -10.04
C SER A 296 -27.48 -9.79 -8.69
N THR A 297 -26.62 -9.67 -7.69
CA THR A 297 -26.96 -10.00 -6.31
C THR A 297 -27.41 -8.73 -5.60
N ASP A 298 -28.36 -8.85 -4.68
CA ASP A 298 -28.65 -7.80 -3.71
C ASP A 298 -27.41 -7.68 -2.81
N ILE A 299 -26.47 -6.84 -3.23
CA ILE A 299 -25.26 -6.61 -2.46
C ILE A 299 -25.69 -5.84 -1.24
N ILE A 300 -25.48 -6.47 -0.09
CA ILE A 300 -25.43 -5.79 1.19
C ILE A 300 -24.23 -4.86 1.08
N VAL A 301 -24.48 -3.63 0.59
CA VAL A 301 -23.47 -2.58 0.61
C VAL A 301 -23.03 -2.49 2.07
N PRO A 302 -21.77 -2.81 2.38
CA PRO A 302 -21.32 -2.81 3.75
C PRO A 302 -21.49 -1.40 4.35
N GLU A 303 -21.22 -1.27 5.65
CA GLU A 303 -21.07 0.00 6.37
C GLU A 303 -20.47 1.14 5.50
N LYS A 304 -20.74 2.41 5.87
CA LYS A 304 -20.19 3.63 5.24
C LYS A 304 -18.86 3.39 4.51
N ALA A 305 -18.85 3.50 3.18
CA ALA A 305 -17.70 3.27 2.30
C ALA A 305 -17.10 4.60 1.83
N TYR A 306 -15.84 4.57 1.40
CA TYR A 306 -15.19 5.68 0.71
C TYR A 306 -14.77 5.24 -0.67
N HIS A 307 -14.97 6.11 -1.64
CA HIS A 307 -14.83 5.77 -3.04
C HIS A 307 -13.91 6.76 -3.71
N ALA A 308 -13.04 6.28 -4.60
CA ALA A 308 -12.05 7.11 -5.24
C ALA A 308 -12.02 6.87 -6.74
N THR A 309 -11.96 7.97 -7.49
CA THR A 309 -11.85 7.96 -8.95
C THR A 309 -10.71 8.87 -9.39
N MET A 310 -10.20 8.66 -10.59
CA MET A 310 -9.20 9.55 -11.19
C MET A 310 -9.76 10.98 -11.28
N GLU A 311 -8.95 12.00 -10.95
CA GLU A 311 -9.32 13.41 -11.11
C GLU A 311 -9.66 13.75 -12.56
N ALA A 312 -9.04 13.08 -13.52
CA ALA A 312 -9.35 13.19 -14.95
C ALA A 312 -10.77 12.72 -15.32
N GLY A 313 -11.51 12.16 -14.36
CA GLY A 313 -12.88 11.68 -14.52
C GLY A 313 -12.97 10.33 -15.24
N PRO A 314 -14.16 9.92 -15.70
CA PRO A 314 -14.41 8.59 -16.27
C PRO A 314 -13.65 8.33 -17.58
N ASN A 315 -13.13 9.39 -18.21
CA ASN A 315 -12.31 9.25 -19.41
C ASN A 315 -10.93 8.68 -19.14
N GLY A 316 -10.45 8.72 -17.90
CA GLY A 316 -9.11 8.31 -17.50
C GLY A 316 -8.02 9.33 -17.86
N VAL A 317 -6.77 8.98 -17.58
CA VAL A 317 -5.58 9.78 -17.90
C VAL A 317 -4.65 8.99 -18.82
N ILE A 318 -4.09 9.64 -19.84
CA ILE A 318 -3.06 9.03 -20.70
C ILE A 318 -1.70 9.40 -20.13
N VAL A 319 -0.89 8.39 -19.84
CA VAL A 319 0.48 8.56 -19.35
C VAL A 319 1.47 7.79 -20.20
N ASP A 320 2.70 8.29 -20.28
CA ASP A 320 3.81 7.52 -20.82
C ASP A 320 4.24 6.48 -19.79
N SER A 321 4.20 5.21 -20.17
CA SER A 321 4.68 4.11 -19.33
C SER A 321 6.18 4.25 -19.14
N ILE A 322 6.59 4.35 -17.88
CA ILE A 322 8.01 4.46 -17.49
C ILE A 322 8.58 3.06 -17.22
N SER A 323 7.76 2.13 -16.72
CA SER A 323 8.21 0.84 -16.20
C SER A 323 7.74 -0.38 -17.00
N MET A 324 6.44 -0.47 -17.31
CA MET A 324 5.87 -1.67 -17.93
C MET A 324 6.33 -1.84 -19.37
N ILE A 325 6.13 -0.79 -20.17
CA ILE A 325 6.52 -0.78 -21.58
C ILE A 325 7.08 0.61 -21.86
N PRO A 326 8.38 0.85 -21.58
CA PRO A 326 8.98 2.18 -21.68
C PRO A 326 8.64 2.90 -22.99
N GLY A 327 8.04 4.09 -22.88
CA GLY A 327 7.67 4.93 -24.02
C GLY A 327 6.33 4.58 -24.68
N LYS A 328 5.61 3.55 -24.21
CA LYS A 328 4.24 3.28 -24.63
C LYS A 328 3.27 4.15 -23.84
N ARG A 329 2.31 4.77 -24.51
CA ARG A 329 1.21 5.48 -23.85
C ARG A 329 0.20 4.48 -23.31
N ILE A 330 -0.32 4.75 -22.12
CA ILE A 330 -1.34 3.93 -21.49
C ILE A 330 -2.45 4.85 -20.98
N LEU A 331 -3.69 4.54 -21.33
CA LEU A 331 -4.86 5.14 -20.72
C LEU A 331 -5.18 4.42 -19.41
N ILE A 332 -5.12 5.13 -18.30
CA ILE A 332 -5.38 4.63 -16.94
C ILE A 332 -6.77 5.04 -16.49
N LYS A 333 -7.55 4.08 -15.97
CA LYS A 333 -8.91 4.26 -15.43
C LYS A 333 -9.08 3.60 -14.06
N ASP A 334 -8.12 3.85 -13.18
CA ASP A 334 -8.09 3.23 -11.86
C ASP A 334 -9.22 3.76 -10.96
N GLU A 335 -9.87 2.87 -10.23
CA GLU A 335 -10.89 3.21 -9.23
C GLU A 335 -10.62 2.44 -7.94
N LEU A 336 -10.94 3.06 -6.80
CA LEU A 336 -10.68 2.49 -5.48
C LEU A 336 -11.94 2.54 -4.63
N SER A 337 -12.14 1.53 -3.78
CA SER A 337 -13.18 1.55 -2.76
C SER A 337 -12.64 1.05 -1.43
N LEU A 338 -12.93 1.76 -0.35
CA LEU A 338 -12.38 1.50 0.98
C LEU A 338 -13.49 1.43 2.03
N TRP A 339 -13.54 0.29 2.70
CA TRP A 339 -14.36 0.07 3.88
C TRP A 339 -13.48 -0.03 5.12
N LYS A 340 -14.11 -0.26 6.26
CA LYS A 340 -13.40 -0.56 7.50
C LYS A 340 -12.44 -1.75 7.32
N ASP A 341 -12.94 -2.86 6.78
CA ASP A 341 -12.21 -4.13 6.73
C ASP A 341 -11.82 -4.58 5.31
N TYR A 342 -12.14 -3.78 4.29
CA TYR A 342 -11.90 -4.12 2.88
C TYR A 342 -11.28 -2.96 2.12
N PHE A 343 -10.42 -3.27 1.17
CA PHE A 343 -9.88 -2.33 0.20
C PHE A 343 -9.95 -2.97 -1.18
N TRP A 344 -10.78 -2.41 -2.06
CA TRP A 344 -10.98 -2.91 -3.41
C TRP A 344 -10.27 -2.00 -4.40
N ILE A 345 -9.60 -2.63 -5.37
CA ILE A 345 -8.76 -1.96 -6.36
C ILE A 345 -9.20 -2.41 -7.76
N ASN A 346 -9.68 -1.47 -8.57
CA ASN A 346 -10.09 -1.70 -9.94
C ASN A 346 -9.10 -1.00 -10.90
N ASP A 347 -7.90 -1.56 -11.01
CA ASP A 347 -6.84 -1.04 -11.89
C ASP A 347 -7.14 -1.40 -13.34
N ARG A 348 -7.13 -0.42 -14.26
CA ARG A 348 -7.42 -0.67 -15.69
C ARG A 348 -6.54 0.18 -16.59
N GLY A 349 -5.76 -0.48 -17.44
CA GLY A 349 -4.88 0.15 -18.42
C GLY A 349 -5.21 -0.29 -19.85
N PHE A 350 -5.33 0.66 -20.77
CA PHE A 350 -5.60 0.42 -22.19
C PHE A 350 -4.56 1.08 -23.09
N ASP A 351 -4.35 0.54 -24.27
CA ASP A 351 -3.46 1.12 -25.28
C ASP A 351 -4.25 2.11 -26.15
N PRO A 352 -4.07 3.43 -25.98
CA PRO A 352 -4.77 4.42 -26.80
C PRO A 352 -4.28 4.48 -28.24
N ASP A 353 -3.13 3.85 -28.55
CA ASP A 353 -2.44 3.98 -29.83
C ASP A 353 -2.58 2.75 -30.74
N ALA A 354 -3.12 1.67 -30.20
CA ALA A 354 -3.34 0.46 -30.97
C ALA A 354 -4.38 0.70 -32.07
N ARG A 355 -4.11 0.12 -33.24
CA ARG A 355 -5.00 0.23 -34.39
C ARG A 355 -6.16 -0.74 -34.23
N SER A 356 -7.35 -0.36 -34.69
CA SER A 356 -8.56 -1.19 -34.68
C SER A 356 -8.36 -2.58 -35.32
N ASP A 357 -7.41 -2.68 -36.24
CA ASP A 357 -7.13 -3.89 -37.01
C ASP A 357 -6.27 -4.89 -36.23
N GLU A 358 -5.74 -4.51 -35.07
CA GLU A 358 -4.89 -5.35 -34.20
C GLU A 358 -5.68 -6.05 -33.09
N LYS A 359 -7.03 -6.00 -33.11
CA LYS A 359 -7.85 -6.76 -32.16
C LYS A 359 -7.54 -8.25 -32.31
N GLN A 360 -6.94 -8.84 -31.27
CA GLN A 360 -6.71 -10.28 -31.22
C GLN A 360 -8.07 -11.00 -31.10
N GLU A 361 -8.32 -11.97 -31.98
CA GLU A 361 -9.49 -12.84 -31.88
C GLU A 361 -9.47 -13.55 -30.51
N GLY A 362 -10.49 -13.29 -29.68
CA GLY A 362 -10.65 -13.93 -28.37
C GLY A 362 -10.45 -13.02 -27.16
N GLU A 363 -10.12 -11.74 -27.33
CA GLU A 363 -10.17 -10.78 -26.21
C GLU A 363 -11.63 -10.46 -25.86
N HIS A 364 -12.00 -10.72 -24.60
CA HIS A 364 -13.29 -10.27 -24.06
C HIS A 364 -13.33 -8.74 -24.08
N GLU A 365 -14.31 -8.17 -24.79
CA GLU A 365 -14.51 -6.73 -24.80
C GLU A 365 -14.94 -6.26 -23.39
N ILE A 366 -14.04 -5.58 -22.70
CA ILE A 366 -14.40 -4.80 -21.52
C ILE A 366 -15.22 -3.62 -22.03
N GLU A 367 -16.47 -3.50 -21.59
CA GLU A 367 -17.45 -2.51 -22.09
C GLU A 367 -16.91 -1.07 -22.05
N ASP A 368 -16.10 -0.75 -21.03
CA ASP A 368 -15.52 0.58 -20.83
C ASP A 368 -14.20 0.84 -21.62
N SER A 369 -13.71 -0.13 -22.39
CA SER A 369 -12.46 0.00 -23.16
C SER A 369 -12.58 0.94 -24.36
N ARG A 370 -13.79 1.30 -24.79
CA ARG A 370 -14.06 1.99 -26.07
C ARG A 370 -13.37 1.31 -27.27
N GLY A 371 -13.15 -0.01 -27.18
CA GLY A 371 -12.46 -0.80 -28.20
C GLY A 371 -10.93 -0.69 -28.20
N MET A 372 -10.32 -0.03 -27.20
CA MET A 372 -8.87 0.00 -27.02
C MET A 372 -8.39 -1.34 -26.45
N PRO A 373 -7.28 -1.93 -26.96
CA PRO A 373 -6.70 -3.14 -26.42
C PRO A 373 -6.27 -2.97 -24.97
N TYR A 374 -6.45 -4.05 -24.22
CA TYR A 374 -6.10 -4.11 -22.82
C TYR A 374 -4.57 -4.19 -22.63
N VAL A 375 -4.04 -3.49 -21.63
CA VAL A 375 -2.60 -3.49 -21.30
C VAL A 375 -2.33 -4.11 -19.93
N TYR A 376 -3.06 -3.69 -18.89
CA TYR A 376 -2.85 -4.16 -17.52
C TYR A 376 -4.10 -3.98 -16.66
N GLY A 377 -4.12 -4.63 -15.50
CA GLY A 377 -5.18 -4.47 -14.50
C GLY A 377 -5.99 -5.73 -14.23
N ASN A 378 -7.30 -5.55 -14.01
CA ASN A 378 -8.26 -6.65 -13.96
C ASN A 378 -8.92 -6.89 -15.33
N ARG A 379 -8.75 -8.11 -15.88
CA ARG A 379 -9.25 -8.46 -17.23
C ARG A 379 -10.76 -8.64 -17.31
N ARG A 380 -11.40 -9.04 -16.20
CA ARG A 380 -12.83 -9.38 -16.15
C ARG A 380 -13.74 -8.24 -15.71
N GLY A 381 -13.20 -7.06 -15.42
CA GLY A 381 -13.97 -5.99 -14.77
C GLY A 381 -14.24 -6.23 -13.27
N ILE A 382 -13.84 -7.38 -12.72
CA ILE A 382 -13.93 -7.69 -11.28
C ILE A 382 -12.71 -7.08 -10.58
N PRO A 383 -12.88 -6.26 -9.52
CA PRO A 383 -11.76 -5.64 -8.83
C PRO A 383 -10.97 -6.67 -8.01
N TYR A 384 -9.73 -6.36 -7.66
CA TYR A 384 -9.06 -7.06 -6.57
C TYR A 384 -9.77 -6.74 -5.26
N LYS A 385 -10.26 -7.77 -4.56
CA LYS A 385 -11.04 -7.65 -3.32
C LYS A 385 -10.12 -7.98 -2.13
N LEU A 386 -9.42 -6.98 -1.58
CA LEU A 386 -8.47 -7.21 -0.50
C LEU A 386 -9.16 -7.06 0.87
N GLU A 387 -8.92 -8.03 1.76
CA GLU A 387 -9.35 -8.02 3.16
C GLU A 387 -8.25 -7.50 4.06
N ARG A 388 -8.61 -6.68 5.05
CA ARG A 388 -7.67 -6.17 6.04
C ARG A 388 -7.12 -7.31 6.89
N VAL A 389 -5.79 -7.35 7.00
CA VAL A 389 -5.05 -8.28 7.86
C VAL A 389 -4.57 -7.58 9.13
N THR A 390 -4.04 -6.36 8.99
CA THR A 390 -3.56 -5.55 10.11
C THR A 390 -4.09 -4.12 10.06
N SER A 391 -4.05 -3.47 11.22
CA SER A 391 -4.11 -2.01 11.35
C SER A 391 -2.74 -1.50 11.78
N MET A 392 -2.37 -0.30 11.33
CA MET A 392 -1.21 0.40 11.88
C MET A 392 -1.68 1.30 13.03
N ASN A 393 -0.97 1.27 14.13
CA ASN A 393 -1.24 2.12 15.28
C ASN A 393 0.04 2.91 15.59
N ALA A 394 -0.09 4.22 15.74
CA ALA A 394 0.96 5.03 16.30
C ALA A 394 1.03 4.78 17.81
N THR A 395 2.15 4.24 18.29
CA THR A 395 2.42 4.09 19.73
C THR A 395 3.34 5.20 20.20
N LYS A 396 3.04 5.72 21.39
CA LYS A 396 3.91 6.68 22.06
C LYS A 396 5.14 5.94 22.58
N THR A 397 6.29 6.13 21.94
CA THR A 397 7.56 5.62 22.45
C THR A 397 8.17 6.64 23.40
N VAL A 398 8.04 6.42 24.70
CA VAL A 398 8.72 7.30 25.68
C VAL A 398 10.23 7.20 25.44
N CYS A 399 10.83 8.21 24.82
CA CYS A 399 12.28 8.31 24.69
C CYS A 399 12.85 8.47 26.10
N SER A 400 13.41 7.39 26.65
CA SER A 400 13.95 7.38 28.02
C SER A 400 15.29 8.11 28.15
N SER A 401 15.63 9.02 27.22
CA SER A 401 16.85 9.81 27.34
C SER A 401 16.66 10.76 28.51
N VAL A 402 17.48 10.54 29.53
CA VAL A 402 17.52 11.15 30.86
C VAL A 402 17.95 12.61 30.79
N CYS A 403 17.19 13.45 30.09
CA CYS A 403 17.28 14.89 30.19
C CYS A 403 15.97 15.38 30.79
N ASP A 404 16.05 15.92 32.02
CA ASP A 404 14.94 16.51 32.81
C ASP A 404 14.36 17.80 32.18
N TYR A 405 14.29 17.87 30.84
CA TYR A 405 13.62 18.95 30.15
C TYR A 405 12.13 18.62 30.01
N ASP A 406 11.32 19.48 30.60
CA ASP A 406 9.88 19.44 30.86
C ASP A 406 8.99 19.48 29.59
N GLY A 407 9.29 18.64 28.59
CA GLY A 407 8.55 18.66 27.33
C GLY A 407 9.11 17.74 26.24
N SER A 408 9.58 16.53 26.58
CA SER A 408 10.13 15.61 25.59
C SER A 408 9.05 15.14 24.60
N GLU A 409 9.07 15.75 23.41
CA GLU A 409 8.24 15.31 22.30
C GLU A 409 8.64 13.87 21.92
N THR A 410 7.64 12.99 21.89
CA THR A 410 7.80 11.56 21.68
C THR A 410 7.66 11.25 20.20
N LEU A 411 8.67 10.62 19.59
CA LEU A 411 8.52 10.04 18.26
C LEU A 411 7.49 8.90 18.34
N LEU A 412 6.46 8.97 17.50
CA LEU A 412 5.49 7.90 17.37
C LEU A 412 6.14 6.73 16.63
N ALA A 413 6.29 5.60 17.31
CA ALA A 413 6.64 4.36 16.64
C ALA A 413 5.37 3.79 16.01
N LEU A 414 5.49 3.17 14.85
CA LEU A 414 4.38 2.45 14.25
C LEU A 414 4.38 1.02 14.75
N GLN A 415 3.22 0.55 15.18
CA GLN A 415 2.98 -0.84 15.53
C GLN A 415 1.92 -1.44 14.61
N ARG A 416 2.15 -2.68 14.18
CA ARG A 416 1.14 -3.50 13.51
C ARG A 416 0.30 -4.25 14.53
N GLU A 417 -1.01 -4.13 14.40
CA GLU A 417 -1.98 -4.93 15.13
C GLU A 417 -2.73 -5.84 14.16
N VAL A 418 -2.70 -7.15 14.41
CA VAL A 418 -3.45 -8.12 13.59
C VAL A 418 -4.92 -8.02 13.95
N VAL A 419 -5.77 -7.70 12.96
CA VAL A 419 -7.22 -7.58 13.14
C VAL A 419 -7.98 -8.75 12.50
N ASN A 420 -7.35 -9.48 11.59
CA ASN A 420 -7.92 -10.67 10.97
C ASN A 420 -6.99 -11.88 11.21
N ASN A 421 -7.38 -12.74 12.15
CA ASN A 421 -6.59 -13.91 12.52
C ASN A 421 -6.54 -14.97 11.42
N ASP A 422 -7.58 -15.05 10.58
CA ASP A 422 -7.65 -16.03 9.49
C ASP A 422 -6.67 -15.71 8.37
N LEU A 423 -6.31 -14.45 8.20
CA LEU A 423 -5.29 -13.99 7.26
C LEU A 423 -3.95 -13.68 7.92
N ARG A 424 -3.82 -13.79 9.25
CA ARG A 424 -2.55 -13.52 9.96
C ARG A 424 -1.36 -14.28 9.39
N TRP A 425 -1.62 -15.49 8.89
CA TRP A 425 -0.59 -16.35 8.32
C TRP A 425 -0.01 -15.77 7.01
N THR A 426 -0.64 -14.79 6.37
CA THR A 426 -0.07 -14.05 5.21
C THR A 426 0.95 -12.98 5.61
N LEU A 427 1.26 -12.87 6.91
CA LEU A 427 2.28 -11.97 7.45
C LEU A 427 3.57 -12.72 7.82
N GLY A 428 4.71 -12.04 7.64
CA GLY A 428 6.00 -12.45 8.19
C GLY A 428 6.66 -13.64 7.49
N GLU A 429 7.70 -14.21 8.12
CA GLU A 429 8.59 -15.18 7.46
C GLU A 429 7.95 -16.54 7.20
N LYS A 430 6.98 -16.93 8.04
CA LYS A 430 6.38 -18.27 8.02
C LYS A 430 5.60 -18.55 6.73
N TYR A 431 5.11 -17.51 6.06
CA TYR A 431 4.42 -17.61 4.78
C TYR A 431 5.38 -17.92 3.61
N ARG A 432 6.67 -17.57 3.71
CA ARG A 432 7.55 -17.34 2.54
C ARG A 432 7.88 -18.57 1.69
N THR A 433 7.58 -19.79 2.13
CA THR A 433 7.88 -20.97 1.32
C THR A 433 6.72 -21.27 0.37
N ALA A 434 7.04 -21.54 -0.90
CA ALA A 434 6.05 -21.96 -1.90
C ALA A 434 5.24 -23.18 -1.42
N ASP A 435 5.86 -24.06 -0.63
CA ASP A 435 5.22 -25.24 -0.06
C ASP A 435 4.11 -24.88 0.95
N VAL A 436 4.33 -23.90 1.83
CA VAL A 436 3.31 -23.46 2.80
C VAL A 436 2.14 -22.80 2.09
N TYR A 437 2.42 -21.99 1.07
CA TYR A 437 1.39 -21.37 0.25
C TYR A 437 0.54 -22.42 -0.48
N GLN A 438 1.19 -23.39 -1.15
CA GLN A 438 0.49 -24.45 -1.86
C GLN A 438 -0.30 -25.33 -0.90
N GLN A 439 0.25 -25.64 0.28
CA GLN A 439 -0.48 -26.36 1.33
C GLN A 439 -1.75 -25.63 1.72
N LYS A 440 -1.68 -24.31 1.95
CA LYS A 440 -2.84 -23.50 2.33
C LYS A 440 -3.92 -23.46 1.23
N LEU A 441 -3.51 -23.30 -0.03
CA LEU A 441 -4.42 -23.39 -1.17
C LEU A 441 -5.11 -24.76 -1.22
N ASN A 442 -4.35 -25.85 -1.05
CA ASN A 442 -4.89 -27.21 -1.11
C ASN A 442 -5.81 -27.54 0.09
N GLU A 443 -5.54 -27.00 1.28
CA GLU A 443 -6.38 -27.20 2.47
C GLU A 443 -7.82 -26.71 2.24
N LEU A 444 -8.01 -25.67 1.42
CA LEU A 444 -9.30 -25.07 1.12
C LEU A 444 -9.98 -25.64 -0.13
N GLU A 445 -9.25 -26.33 -1.01
CA GLU A 445 -9.85 -27.11 -2.11
C GLU A 445 -10.55 -28.38 -1.58
N LEU A 446 -10.19 -28.84 -0.38
CA LEU A 446 -10.72 -30.06 0.24
C LEU A 446 -11.84 -29.79 1.27
N SER A 447 -12.04 -28.53 1.68
CA SER A 447 -13.09 -28.09 2.61
C SER A 447 -14.34 -27.65 1.86
#